data_AF-A0A8T4AAU1-F1
#
_entry.id   AF-A0A8T4AAU1-F1
#
_cell.length_a   1.000
_cell.length_b   1.000
_cell.length_c   1.000
_cell.angle_alpha   90.00
_cell.angle_beta   90.00
_cell.angle_gamma   90.00
#
_symmetry.space_group_name_H-M   'P 1'
#
loop_
_entity.id
_entity.type
_entity.pdbx_description
1 polymer ?
#
loop_
_entity_poly.entity_id
_entity_poly.type
_entity_poly.pdbx_seq_one_letter_code
_entity_poly.pdbx_strand_id
1 'polypeptide(L)'
;MKRILKTYFEGDVNLGLFGFATDSYCLLGVKPKKRFSVVKVPVYARTVMSTGLVGMFLSGNSSGIIAPCIVEGGELKELKKIKRTLVLDSEYTALGNLVLMNDNGIVLSPMIRKYRKKIEEFFGIPCAVSKIANTGVVGSAGIATNKGCLVHPDIRENERDVVEKTLKVPVDIGTVAFGSGFVGSGIVANSFGIMVPETSSGPELGRVVETLGFI
;
A
#
# COMPACT_ATOMS: atom_id res chain seq x y z
N MET A 1 18.05 -13.14 -9.98
CA MET A 1 17.66 -12.60 -8.66
C MET A 1 16.17 -12.81 -8.45
N LYS A 2 15.77 -13.44 -7.34
CA LYS A 2 14.37 -13.78 -7.02
C LYS A 2 13.57 -12.48 -6.78
N ARG A 3 12.52 -12.22 -7.57
CA ARG A 3 11.64 -11.03 -7.47
C ARG A 3 10.47 -11.23 -6.49
N ILE A 4 10.34 -12.42 -5.93
CA ILE A 4 9.23 -12.83 -5.07
C ILE A 4 9.79 -13.44 -3.78
N LEU A 5 9.29 -12.95 -2.65
CA LEU A 5 9.57 -13.48 -1.32
C LEU A 5 8.28 -13.97 -0.68
N LYS A 6 8.19 -15.26 -0.40
CA LYS A 6 7.20 -15.80 0.55
C LYS A 6 7.71 -15.61 1.98
N THR A 7 6.91 -15.01 2.86
CA THR A 7 7.30 -14.74 4.26
C THR A 7 6.08 -14.53 5.17
N TYR A 8 6.33 -14.52 6.48
CA TYR A 8 5.48 -13.91 7.51
C TYR A 8 6.16 -12.70 8.14
N PHE A 9 5.37 -11.82 8.74
CA PHE A 9 5.84 -10.77 9.65
C PHE A 9 5.27 -11.05 11.03
N GLU A 10 6.14 -11.34 12.01
CA GLU A 10 5.75 -11.71 13.38
C GLU A 10 4.70 -12.85 13.46
N GLY A 11 4.74 -13.78 12.50
CA GLY A 11 3.78 -14.90 12.42
C GLY A 11 2.44 -14.56 11.75
N ASP A 12 2.24 -13.30 11.33
CA ASP A 12 1.02 -12.83 10.67
C ASP A 12 1.13 -12.92 9.13
N VAL A 13 -0.01 -13.16 8.50
CA VAL A 13 -0.19 -13.21 7.03
C VAL A 13 -0.50 -11.84 6.44
N ASN A 14 -0.86 -10.84 7.23
CA ASN A 14 -1.24 -9.52 6.75
C ASN A 14 0.00 -8.61 6.65
N LEU A 15 0.90 -8.93 5.73
CA LEU A 15 2.19 -8.25 5.60
C LEU A 15 2.03 -6.74 5.37
N GLY A 16 1.01 -6.34 4.61
CA GLY A 16 0.70 -4.95 4.29
C GLY A 16 0.28 -4.12 5.49
N LEU A 17 -0.21 -4.72 6.58
CA LEU A 17 -0.46 -3.98 7.83
C LEU A 17 0.83 -3.52 8.50
N PHE A 18 1.92 -4.27 8.31
CA PHE A 18 3.22 -3.91 8.88
C PHE A 18 4.00 -2.96 7.99
N GLY A 19 3.57 -2.65 6.77
CA GLY A 19 4.33 -1.74 5.93
C GLY A 19 3.94 -1.73 4.46
N PHE A 20 4.64 -0.90 3.70
CA PHE A 20 4.43 -0.73 2.27
C PHE A 20 5.76 -0.45 1.57
N ALA A 21 5.79 -0.68 0.25
CA ALA A 21 6.94 -0.39 -0.60
C ALA A 21 6.54 0.56 -1.72
N THR A 22 7.47 1.43 -2.07
CA THR A 22 7.40 2.34 -3.22
C THR A 22 8.58 2.06 -4.14
N ASP A 23 8.68 2.75 -5.27
CA ASP A 23 9.85 2.61 -6.15
C ASP A 23 11.07 3.41 -5.65
N SER A 24 10.99 4.11 -4.50
CA SER A 24 12.14 4.80 -3.90
C SER A 24 12.51 4.37 -2.48
N TYR A 25 11.57 3.84 -1.70
CA TYR A 25 11.81 3.35 -0.33
C TYR A 25 10.78 2.29 0.08
N CYS A 26 11.12 1.51 1.12
CA CYS A 26 10.21 0.57 1.77
C CYS A 26 10.20 0.85 3.28
N LEU A 27 9.00 0.99 3.85
CA LEU A 27 8.79 1.16 5.29
C LEU A 27 8.17 -0.10 5.85
N LEU A 28 8.80 -0.69 6.86
CA LEU A 28 8.30 -1.87 7.56
C LEU A 28 8.34 -1.66 9.07
N GLY A 29 7.37 -2.19 9.79
CA GLY A 29 7.34 -2.25 11.25
C GLY A 29 7.94 -3.53 11.83
N VAL A 30 8.69 -4.27 11.02
CA VAL A 30 9.50 -5.42 11.42
C VAL A 30 10.97 -5.17 11.13
N LYS A 31 11.86 -5.84 11.88
CA LYS A 31 13.30 -5.72 11.69
C LYS A 31 13.71 -6.16 10.27
N PRO A 32 14.44 -5.33 9.50
CA PRO A 32 14.87 -5.67 8.16
C PRO A 32 15.74 -6.93 8.15
N LYS A 33 15.41 -7.87 7.25
CA LYS A 33 16.19 -9.09 6.98
C LYS A 33 16.80 -8.98 5.58
N LYS A 34 17.96 -9.59 5.35
CA LYS A 34 18.65 -9.57 4.03
C LYS A 34 17.73 -9.95 2.86
N ARG A 35 16.80 -10.88 3.08
CA ARG A 35 15.81 -11.33 2.10
C ARG A 35 14.81 -10.26 1.65
N PHE A 36 14.59 -9.20 2.45
CA PHE A 36 13.68 -8.10 2.09
C PHE A 36 14.23 -7.19 1.00
N SER A 37 15.51 -7.34 0.62
CA SER A 37 16.10 -6.68 -0.56
C SER A 37 15.42 -7.04 -1.90
N VAL A 38 14.45 -7.97 -1.90
CA VAL A 38 13.59 -8.29 -3.05
C VAL A 38 12.92 -7.05 -3.67
N VAL A 39 12.56 -6.04 -2.87
CA VAL A 39 11.95 -4.78 -3.35
C VAL A 39 12.97 -3.80 -3.95
N LYS A 40 14.28 -4.11 -3.89
CA LYS A 40 15.38 -3.34 -4.51
C LYS A 40 15.45 -1.84 -4.17
N VAL A 41 14.85 -1.44 -3.06
CA VAL A 41 14.91 -0.07 -2.51
C VAL A 41 15.40 -0.14 -1.07
N PRO A 42 15.90 0.97 -0.49
CA PRO A 42 16.24 1.02 0.93
C PRO A 42 15.05 0.63 1.81
N VAL A 43 15.28 -0.28 2.76
CA VAL A 43 14.25 -0.78 3.69
C VAL A 43 14.50 -0.19 5.07
N TYR A 44 13.54 0.57 5.59
CA TYR A 44 13.61 1.21 6.89
C TYR A 44 12.65 0.56 7.88
N ALA A 45 13.18 0.18 9.05
CA ALA A 45 12.37 -0.24 10.19
C ALA A 45 11.80 1.00 10.88
N ARG A 46 10.48 1.12 11.02
CA ARG A 46 9.82 2.23 11.72
C ARG A 46 8.70 1.74 12.61
N THR A 47 8.29 2.58 13.54
CA THR A 47 7.08 2.39 14.31
C THR A 47 6.15 3.57 14.09
N VAL A 48 4.87 3.34 14.36
CA VAL A 48 3.88 4.40 14.53
C VAL A 48 3.13 4.10 15.81
N MET A 49 3.04 5.08 16.72
CA MET A 49 2.47 4.90 18.06
C MET A 49 3.15 3.77 18.83
N SER A 50 4.47 3.62 18.67
CA SER A 50 5.25 2.50 19.24
C SER A 50 4.79 1.10 18.78
N THR A 51 4.00 1.00 17.70
CA THR A 51 3.56 -0.26 17.09
C THR A 51 4.28 -0.54 15.77
N GLY A 52 4.35 -1.82 15.39
CA GLY A 52 4.85 -2.26 14.09
C GLY A 52 3.82 -2.15 12.95
N LEU A 53 2.62 -1.60 13.18
CA LEU A 53 1.54 -1.55 12.18
C LEU A 53 1.70 -0.37 11.22
N VAL A 54 2.90 -0.19 10.68
CA VAL A 54 3.26 0.97 9.85
C VAL A 54 2.35 1.12 8.64
N GLY A 55 2.03 0.02 7.94
CA GLY A 55 1.19 0.05 6.75
C GLY A 55 -0.30 0.22 7.04
N MET A 56 -0.75 -0.01 8.29
CA MET A 56 -2.10 0.39 8.71
C MET A 56 -2.23 1.92 8.81
N PHE A 57 -1.21 2.58 9.35
CA PHE A 57 -1.25 4.02 9.63
C PHE A 57 -0.78 4.89 8.47
N LEU A 58 0.23 4.45 7.72
CA LEU A 58 0.90 5.26 6.71
C LEU A 58 0.58 4.76 5.30
N SER A 59 0.53 5.69 4.35
CA SER A 59 0.53 5.39 2.91
C SER A 59 1.54 6.30 2.21
N GLY A 60 1.98 5.96 1.02
CA GLY A 60 2.92 6.80 0.29
C GLY A 60 3.28 6.27 -1.09
N ASN A 61 3.95 7.14 -1.85
CA ASN A 61 4.53 6.80 -3.14
C ASN A 61 6.00 7.28 -3.17
N SER A 62 6.67 7.15 -4.31
CA SER A 62 8.09 7.46 -4.44
C SER A 62 8.43 8.92 -4.12
N SER A 63 7.44 9.81 -4.10
CA SER A 63 7.62 11.24 -3.82
C SER A 63 7.38 11.64 -2.36
N GLY A 64 6.62 10.89 -1.56
CA GLY A 64 6.21 11.33 -0.22
C GLY A 64 5.34 10.35 0.57
N ILE A 65 5.13 10.68 1.85
CA ILE A 65 4.39 9.88 2.85
C ILE A 65 3.16 10.66 3.34
N ILE A 66 2.05 9.96 3.55
CA ILE A 66 0.87 10.43 4.29
C ILE A 66 0.92 9.81 5.70
N ALA A 67 0.77 10.65 6.72
CA ALA A 67 0.76 10.25 8.12
C ALA A 67 -0.43 10.87 8.88
N PRO A 68 -1.01 10.18 9.87
CA PRO A 68 -2.05 10.76 10.72
C PRO A 68 -1.44 11.72 11.76
N CYS A 69 -2.26 12.62 12.32
CA CYS A 69 -1.82 13.56 13.36
C CYS A 69 -1.38 12.89 14.67
N ILE A 70 -1.74 11.62 14.89
CA ILE A 70 -1.34 10.85 16.07
C ILE A 70 0.13 10.42 16.05
N VAL A 71 0.84 10.52 14.91
CA VAL A 71 2.26 10.12 14.86
C VAL A 71 3.08 11.02 15.78
N GLU A 72 3.80 10.40 16.72
CA GLU A 72 4.57 11.10 17.74
C GLU A 72 5.71 11.94 17.14
N GLY A 73 6.12 13.00 17.85
CA GLY A 73 7.12 13.94 17.34
C GLY A 73 8.48 13.32 16.99
N GLY A 74 8.89 12.26 17.71
CA GLY A 74 10.11 11.50 17.41
C GLY A 74 9.97 10.67 16.14
N GLU A 75 8.90 9.88 16.03
CA GLU A 75 8.59 9.05 14.86
C GLU A 75 8.41 9.90 13.60
N LEU A 76 7.70 11.04 13.72
CA LEU A 76 7.47 11.97 12.62
C LEU A 76 8.79 12.57 12.08
N LYS A 77 9.74 12.88 12.95
CA LYS A 77 11.08 13.36 12.53
C LYS A 77 11.80 12.28 11.73
N GLU A 78 11.71 11.02 12.14
CA GLU A 78 12.33 9.90 11.42
C GLU A 78 11.69 9.63 10.06
N LEU A 79 10.38 9.83 9.91
CA LEU A 79 9.69 9.76 8.61
C LEU A 79 10.16 10.88 7.69
N LYS A 80 10.26 12.11 8.20
CA LYS A 80 10.70 13.29 7.44
C LYS A 80 12.14 13.20 6.91
N LYS A 81 12.99 12.41 7.56
CA LYS A 81 14.35 12.10 7.08
C LYS A 81 14.36 11.19 5.85
N ILE A 82 13.33 10.35 5.68
CA ILE A 82 13.21 9.41 4.56
C ILE A 82 12.59 10.13 3.37
N LYS A 83 11.45 10.80 3.59
CA LYS A 83 10.75 11.55 2.55
C LYS A 83 9.94 12.70 3.13
N ARG A 84 9.49 13.61 2.25
CA ARG A 84 8.48 14.62 2.64
C ARG A 84 7.24 13.91 3.18
N THR A 85 6.71 14.41 4.28
CA THR A 85 5.57 13.80 4.98
C THR A 85 4.44 14.80 5.14
N LEU A 86 3.28 14.46 4.61
CA LEU A 86 2.02 15.17 4.79
C LEU A 86 1.31 14.62 6.03
N VAL A 87 1.12 15.48 7.03
CA VAL A 87 0.32 15.14 8.21
C VAL A 87 -1.14 15.54 7.97
N LEU A 88 -2.05 14.59 8.12
CA LEU A 88 -3.49 14.82 8.06
C LEU A 88 -4.07 14.85 9.48
N ASP A 89 -4.73 15.95 9.79
CA ASP A 89 -5.49 16.12 11.02
C ASP A 89 -6.90 15.54 10.83
N SER A 90 -6.98 14.21 10.81
CA SER A 90 -8.16 13.40 10.48
C SER A 90 -8.64 12.61 11.68
N GLU A 91 -9.96 12.51 11.84
CA GLU A 91 -10.61 11.65 12.83
C GLU A 91 -10.31 10.16 12.56
N TYR A 92 -10.03 9.81 11.31
CA TYR A 92 -9.57 8.49 10.91
C TYR A 92 -8.04 8.44 10.89
N THR A 93 -7.47 7.53 11.66
CA THR A 93 -6.02 7.43 11.90
C THR A 93 -5.34 6.33 11.07
N ALA A 94 -6.07 5.27 10.70
CA ALA A 94 -5.57 4.18 9.86
C ALA A 94 -5.53 4.60 8.38
N LEU A 95 -4.75 5.63 8.04
CA LEU A 95 -4.74 6.22 6.70
C LEU A 95 -4.18 5.27 5.64
N GLY A 96 -3.31 4.32 6.03
CA GLY A 96 -2.83 3.26 5.15
C GLY A 96 -3.97 2.42 4.56
N ASN A 97 -5.01 2.16 5.35
CA ASN A 97 -6.20 1.45 4.89
C ASN A 97 -7.09 2.29 3.95
N LEU A 98 -6.95 3.62 3.98
CA LEU A 98 -7.86 4.56 3.32
C LEU A 98 -7.29 5.17 2.04
N VAL A 99 -6.05 4.86 1.69
CA VAL A 99 -5.33 5.44 0.54
C VAL A 99 -4.68 4.33 -0.28
N LEU A 100 -5.12 4.20 -1.54
CA LEU A 100 -4.48 3.38 -2.56
C LEU A 100 -3.75 4.30 -3.53
N MET A 101 -2.45 4.09 -3.76
CA MET A 101 -1.68 4.96 -4.65
C MET A 101 -0.49 4.28 -5.30
N ASN A 102 -0.07 4.85 -6.42
CA ASN A 102 1.23 4.62 -7.06
C ASN A 102 1.87 5.99 -7.38
N ASP A 103 2.86 6.05 -8.29
CA ASP A 103 3.48 7.31 -8.67
C ASP A 103 2.65 8.12 -9.69
N ASN A 104 1.58 7.55 -10.23
CA ASN A 104 0.77 8.14 -11.29
C ASN A 104 -0.56 8.73 -10.79
N GLY A 105 -1.11 8.21 -9.68
CA GLY A 105 -2.36 8.70 -9.11
C GLY A 105 -2.69 8.14 -7.72
N ILE A 106 -3.77 8.67 -7.15
CA ILE A 106 -4.21 8.38 -5.78
C ILE A 106 -5.73 8.15 -5.76
N VAL A 107 -6.17 7.02 -5.22
CA VAL A 107 -7.57 6.73 -4.91
C VAL A 107 -7.78 6.81 -3.41
N LEU A 108 -8.64 7.74 -2.99
CA LEU A 108 -8.96 7.99 -1.58
C LEU A 108 -10.31 7.38 -1.21
N SER A 109 -10.37 6.90 0.03
CA SER A 109 -11.62 6.57 0.70
C SER A 109 -12.57 7.78 0.74
N PRO A 110 -13.90 7.58 0.63
CA PRO A 110 -14.88 8.65 0.83
C PRO A 110 -14.79 9.26 2.23
N MET A 111 -14.31 8.51 3.22
CA MET A 111 -14.17 8.93 4.62
C MET A 111 -13.20 10.10 4.80
N ILE A 112 -12.19 10.20 3.92
CA ILE A 112 -11.18 11.28 3.94
C ILE A 112 -11.28 12.20 2.72
N ARG A 113 -12.44 12.23 2.03
CA ARG A 113 -12.71 13.08 0.86
C ARG A 113 -12.32 14.54 1.07
N LYS A 114 -12.55 15.07 2.28
CA LYS A 114 -12.24 16.48 2.62
C LYS A 114 -10.75 16.83 2.45
N TYR A 115 -9.85 15.85 2.49
CA TYR A 115 -8.40 16.06 2.31
C TYR A 115 -7.92 15.93 0.85
N ARG A 116 -8.80 15.60 -0.10
CA ARG A 116 -8.45 15.35 -1.50
C ARG A 116 -7.54 16.44 -2.08
N LYS A 117 -7.98 17.70 -2.02
CA LYS A 117 -7.24 18.83 -2.60
C LYS A 117 -5.85 18.99 -1.98
N LYS A 118 -5.75 18.86 -0.65
CA LYS A 118 -4.48 18.94 0.09
C LYS A 118 -3.51 17.82 -0.32
N ILE A 119 -4.02 16.59 -0.50
CA ILE A 119 -3.23 15.43 -0.93
C ILE A 119 -2.78 15.61 -2.38
N GLU A 120 -3.68 16.02 -3.27
CA GLU A 120 -3.39 16.29 -4.68
C GLU A 120 -2.32 17.37 -4.87
N GLU A 121 -2.42 18.49 -4.14
CA GLU A 121 -1.41 19.55 -4.14
C GLU A 121 -0.05 19.07 -3.58
N PHE A 122 -0.07 18.28 -2.51
CA PHE A 122 1.17 17.76 -1.92
C PHE A 122 1.90 16.82 -2.87
N PHE A 123 1.20 15.85 -3.48
CA PHE A 123 1.82 14.86 -4.36
C PHE A 123 2.05 15.39 -5.77
N GLY A 124 1.22 16.30 -6.27
CA GLY A 124 1.28 16.82 -7.63
C GLY A 124 0.78 15.83 -8.68
N ILE A 125 -0.08 14.88 -8.29
CA ILE A 125 -0.63 13.84 -9.17
C ILE A 125 -2.16 13.73 -8.99
N PRO A 126 -2.90 13.25 -10.01
CA PRO A 126 -4.35 13.12 -9.95
C PRO A 126 -4.84 12.35 -8.72
N CYS A 127 -5.87 12.89 -8.08
CA CYS A 127 -6.50 12.26 -6.94
C CYS A 127 -8.01 12.10 -7.15
N ALA A 128 -8.52 10.87 -7.00
CA ALA A 128 -9.93 10.54 -7.09
C ALA A 128 -10.45 9.98 -5.76
N VAL A 129 -11.77 10.01 -5.58
CA VAL A 129 -12.44 9.43 -4.41
C VAL A 129 -13.33 8.30 -4.88
N SER A 130 -13.10 7.09 -4.37
CA SER A 130 -13.86 5.89 -4.74
C SER A 130 -13.94 4.90 -3.59
N LYS A 131 -14.65 3.81 -3.81
CA LYS A 131 -14.68 2.61 -2.96
C LYS A 131 -14.07 1.44 -3.72
N ILE A 132 -13.79 0.35 -3.01
CA ILE A 132 -13.46 -0.95 -3.62
C ILE A 132 -14.31 -2.00 -2.90
N ALA A 133 -15.04 -2.80 -3.68
CA ALA A 133 -16.02 -3.77 -3.18
C ALA A 133 -17.07 -3.13 -2.27
N ASN A 134 -17.51 -1.91 -2.61
CA ASN A 134 -18.41 -1.07 -1.81
C ASN A 134 -17.88 -0.75 -0.38
N THR A 135 -16.61 -0.99 -0.09
CA THR A 135 -15.96 -0.64 1.18
C THR A 135 -15.19 0.68 1.08
N GLY A 136 -15.05 1.38 2.21
CA GLY A 136 -14.23 2.58 2.30
C GLY A 136 -12.73 2.32 2.49
N VAL A 137 -12.28 1.07 2.63
CA VAL A 137 -10.90 0.72 2.97
C VAL A 137 -10.08 0.39 1.72
N VAL A 138 -10.00 1.36 0.81
CA VAL A 138 -9.40 1.18 -0.53
C VAL A 138 -7.93 0.75 -0.48
N GLY A 139 -7.16 1.16 0.53
CA GLY A 139 -5.75 0.75 0.71
C GLY A 139 -5.60 -0.66 1.28
N SER A 140 -6.60 -1.18 2.01
CA SER A 140 -6.63 -2.59 2.43
C SER A 140 -7.15 -3.50 1.32
N ALA A 141 -8.12 -3.00 0.54
CA ALA A 141 -8.81 -3.75 -0.52
C ALA A 141 -8.07 -3.74 -1.86
N GLY A 142 -6.98 -3.00 -1.99
CA GLY A 142 -6.20 -2.93 -3.22
C GLY A 142 -4.72 -2.68 -2.96
N ILE A 143 -3.89 -3.11 -3.89
CA ILE A 143 -2.47 -2.76 -3.94
C ILE A 143 -2.12 -2.30 -5.36
N ALA A 144 -1.33 -1.25 -5.45
CA ALA A 144 -0.91 -0.68 -6.72
C ALA A 144 0.61 -0.56 -6.77
N THR A 145 1.15 -0.86 -7.94
CA THR A 145 2.52 -0.50 -8.34
C THR A 145 2.46 0.42 -9.56
N ASN A 146 3.60 0.82 -10.09
CA ASN A 146 3.63 1.57 -11.35
C ASN A 146 3.38 0.67 -12.58
N LYS A 147 3.13 -0.63 -12.38
CA LYS A 147 2.90 -1.61 -13.45
C LYS A 147 1.48 -2.16 -13.51
N GLY A 148 0.78 -2.17 -12.39
CA GLY A 148 -0.55 -2.76 -12.29
C GLY A 148 -1.15 -2.56 -10.90
N CYS A 149 -2.42 -2.89 -10.78
CA CYS A 149 -3.16 -2.82 -9.53
C CYS A 149 -4.01 -4.08 -9.35
N LEU A 150 -3.83 -4.76 -8.22
CA LEU A 150 -4.66 -5.89 -7.81
C LEU A 150 -5.66 -5.38 -6.77
N VAL A 151 -6.94 -5.69 -6.96
CA VAL A 151 -8.03 -5.28 -6.06
C VAL A 151 -8.91 -6.45 -5.64
N HIS A 152 -9.74 -6.20 -4.63
CA HIS A 152 -10.71 -7.16 -4.10
C HIS A 152 -11.60 -7.77 -5.22
N PRO A 153 -11.90 -9.09 -5.19
CA PRO A 153 -12.70 -9.76 -6.22
C PRO A 153 -14.07 -9.14 -6.49
N ASP A 154 -14.74 -8.69 -5.43
CA ASP A 154 -16.08 -8.11 -5.51
C ASP A 154 -16.12 -6.61 -5.91
N ILE A 155 -15.05 -6.07 -6.51
CA ILE A 155 -15.05 -4.69 -7.02
C ILE A 155 -16.16 -4.50 -8.08
N ARG A 156 -16.86 -3.36 -8.04
CA ARG A 156 -17.85 -3.01 -9.06
C ARG A 156 -17.18 -2.37 -10.27
N GLU A 157 -17.76 -2.51 -11.46
CA GLU A 157 -17.11 -1.95 -12.66
C GLU A 157 -16.95 -0.44 -12.65
N ASN A 158 -17.93 0.28 -12.10
CA ASN A 158 -17.78 1.73 -11.92
C ASN A 158 -16.67 2.10 -10.92
N GLU A 159 -16.38 1.24 -9.93
CA GLU A 159 -15.27 1.42 -9.00
C GLU A 159 -13.94 1.13 -9.70
N ARG A 160 -13.87 0.02 -10.47
CA ARG A 160 -12.70 -0.40 -11.25
C ARG A 160 -12.29 0.67 -12.25
N ASP A 161 -13.24 1.22 -13.01
CA ASP A 161 -13.03 2.31 -13.97
C ASP A 161 -12.36 3.52 -13.32
N VAL A 162 -12.78 3.89 -12.11
CA VAL A 162 -12.19 5.02 -11.39
C VAL A 162 -10.76 4.70 -10.96
N VAL A 163 -10.51 3.49 -10.46
CA VAL A 163 -9.17 3.04 -10.05
C VAL A 163 -8.22 3.05 -11.25
N GLU A 164 -8.60 2.42 -12.36
CA GLU A 164 -7.77 2.28 -13.55
C GLU A 164 -7.43 3.64 -14.18
N LYS A 165 -8.44 4.50 -14.37
CA LYS A 165 -8.25 5.86 -14.94
C LYS A 165 -7.36 6.73 -14.07
N THR A 166 -7.48 6.60 -12.75
CA THR A 166 -6.73 7.43 -11.80
C THR A 166 -5.29 6.95 -11.68
N LEU A 167 -5.06 5.64 -11.49
CA LEU A 167 -3.74 5.06 -11.26
C LEU A 167 -2.93 4.84 -12.54
N LYS A 168 -3.57 4.95 -13.72
CA LYS A 168 -2.95 4.81 -15.05
C LYS A 168 -2.20 3.49 -15.22
N VAL A 169 -2.72 2.42 -14.65
CA VAL A 169 -2.20 1.06 -14.74
C VAL A 169 -3.35 0.08 -14.86
N PRO A 170 -3.16 -1.08 -15.52
CA PRO A 170 -4.19 -2.12 -15.59
C PRO A 170 -4.65 -2.54 -14.19
N VAL A 171 -5.95 -2.73 -14.03
CA VAL A 171 -6.56 -3.21 -12.78
C VAL A 171 -7.09 -4.63 -13.00
N ASP A 172 -6.72 -5.56 -12.12
CA ASP A 172 -7.28 -6.91 -12.08
C ASP A 172 -7.68 -7.30 -10.66
N ILE A 173 -8.41 -8.39 -10.53
CA ILE A 173 -8.94 -8.89 -9.27
C ILE A 173 -8.18 -10.12 -8.76
N GLY A 174 -8.13 -10.29 -7.44
CA GLY A 174 -7.58 -11.53 -6.88
C GLY A 174 -7.62 -11.61 -5.37
N THR A 175 -7.10 -12.72 -4.86
CA THR A 175 -7.00 -13.00 -3.42
C THR A 175 -5.56 -13.35 -3.04
N VAL A 176 -5.29 -13.29 -1.74
CA VAL A 176 -4.03 -13.71 -1.12
C VAL A 176 -4.32 -14.44 0.19
N ALA A 177 -3.29 -15.07 0.76
CA ALA A 177 -3.38 -15.72 2.07
C ALA A 177 -4.54 -16.74 2.17
N PHE A 178 -4.76 -17.52 1.11
CA PHE A 178 -5.78 -18.56 1.06
C PHE A 178 -7.23 -18.03 1.02
N GLY A 179 -7.47 -17.05 0.14
CA GLY A 179 -8.80 -16.56 -0.20
C GLY A 179 -9.17 -15.18 0.32
N SER A 180 -8.26 -14.44 0.96
CA SER A 180 -8.53 -13.07 1.41
C SER A 180 -8.54 -12.09 0.24
N GLY A 181 -9.64 -11.37 0.05
CA GLY A 181 -9.75 -10.28 -0.93
C GLY A 181 -9.10 -8.96 -0.49
N PHE A 182 -8.65 -8.84 0.77
CA PHE A 182 -7.94 -7.66 1.27
C PHE A 182 -6.46 -7.71 0.90
N VAL A 183 -6.19 -7.65 -0.41
CA VAL A 183 -4.86 -7.83 -0.98
C VAL A 183 -3.86 -6.77 -0.51
N GLY A 184 -4.30 -5.53 -0.29
CA GLY A 184 -3.46 -4.46 0.24
C GLY A 184 -3.01 -4.70 1.68
N SER A 185 -3.85 -5.37 2.49
CA SER A 185 -3.45 -5.83 3.83
C SER A 185 -2.51 -7.04 3.77
N GLY A 186 -2.62 -7.87 2.73
CA GLY A 186 -1.90 -9.13 2.65
C GLY A 186 -0.48 -9.04 2.11
N ILE A 187 -0.17 -8.09 1.22
CA ILE A 187 1.10 -8.07 0.49
C ILE A 187 1.83 -6.72 0.55
N VAL A 188 3.14 -6.75 0.31
CA VAL A 188 3.98 -5.57 0.11
C VAL A 188 4.64 -5.67 -1.25
N ALA A 189 4.42 -4.70 -2.13
CA ALA A 189 4.93 -4.72 -3.49
C ALA A 189 5.34 -3.33 -3.97
N ASN A 190 6.31 -3.32 -4.89
CA ASN A 190 6.63 -2.16 -5.73
C ASN A 190 6.91 -2.67 -7.16
N SER A 191 7.47 -1.86 -8.05
CA SER A 191 7.75 -2.30 -9.43
C SER A 191 8.88 -3.34 -9.54
N PHE A 192 9.65 -3.57 -8.47
CA PHE A 192 10.87 -4.37 -8.50
C PHE A 192 10.74 -5.74 -7.84
N GLY A 193 9.86 -5.88 -6.84
CA GLY A 193 9.59 -7.15 -6.18
C GLY A 193 8.36 -7.14 -5.30
N ILE A 194 7.98 -8.35 -4.85
CA ILE A 194 6.81 -8.60 -4.01
C ILE A 194 7.21 -9.44 -2.79
N MET A 195 6.66 -9.09 -1.64
CA MET A 195 6.59 -9.93 -0.44
C MET A 195 5.14 -10.39 -0.27
N VAL A 196 4.95 -11.71 -0.17
CA VAL A 196 3.64 -12.37 -0.13
C VAL A 196 3.58 -13.37 1.03
N PRO A 197 2.40 -13.60 1.64
CA PRO A 197 2.25 -14.56 2.73
C PRO A 197 2.63 -15.97 2.30
N GLU A 198 3.29 -16.75 3.16
CA GLU A 198 3.66 -18.14 2.80
C GLU A 198 2.43 -19.01 2.54
N THR A 199 1.30 -18.70 3.18
CA THR A 199 -0.01 -19.37 2.97
C THR A 199 -0.63 -19.10 1.59
N SER A 200 -0.15 -18.11 0.83
CA SER A 200 -0.72 -17.81 -0.48
C SER A 200 -0.44 -18.96 -1.45
N SER A 201 -1.50 -19.45 -2.08
CA SER A 201 -1.49 -20.59 -3.00
C SER A 201 -0.77 -20.28 -4.32
N GLY A 202 -0.51 -21.32 -5.11
CA GLY A 202 0.07 -21.17 -6.45
C GLY A 202 -0.76 -20.29 -7.39
N PRO A 203 -2.08 -20.54 -7.53
CA PRO A 203 -2.97 -19.72 -8.34
C PRO A 203 -3.03 -18.25 -7.90
N GLU A 204 -3.12 -17.99 -6.59
CA GLU A 204 -3.09 -16.62 -6.04
C GLU A 204 -1.78 -15.91 -6.40
N LEU A 205 -0.65 -16.60 -6.21
CA LEU A 205 0.65 -16.04 -6.57
C LEU A 205 0.74 -15.75 -8.08
N GLY A 206 0.23 -16.67 -8.91
CA GLY A 206 0.16 -16.47 -10.35
C GLY A 206 -0.56 -15.17 -10.70
N ARG A 207 -1.77 -14.97 -10.15
CA ARG A 207 -2.57 -13.76 -10.36
C ARG A 207 -1.84 -12.49 -9.91
N VAL A 208 -1.22 -12.50 -8.72
CA VAL A 208 -0.48 -11.34 -8.19
C VAL A 208 0.69 -10.97 -9.12
N VAL A 209 1.48 -11.96 -9.56
CA VAL A 209 2.69 -11.75 -10.37
C VAL A 209 2.33 -11.28 -11.78
N GLU A 210 1.27 -11.84 -12.37
CA GLU A 210 0.72 -11.39 -13.65
C GLU A 210 0.24 -9.93 -13.56
N THR A 211 -0.65 -9.65 -12.60
CA THR A 211 -1.28 -8.32 -12.44
C THR A 211 -0.25 -7.23 -12.17
N LEU A 212 0.75 -7.50 -11.33
CA LEU A 212 1.75 -6.49 -10.95
C LEU A 212 2.97 -6.44 -11.89
N GLY A 213 2.92 -7.12 -13.04
CA GLY A 213 3.93 -6.99 -14.11
C GLY A 213 5.29 -7.61 -13.78
N PHE A 214 5.26 -8.84 -13.24
CA PHE A 214 6.45 -9.63 -12.89
C PHE A 214 6.70 -10.84 -13.80
N ILE A 215 5.81 -11.09 -14.76
CA ILE A 215 5.95 -12.06 -15.85
C ILE A 215 6.48 -11.34 -17.09
#